data_AF-A0A662W0L8-F1
#
_entry.id   AF-A0A662W0L8-F1
#
_cell.length_a   1.000
_cell.length_b   1.000
_cell.length_c   1.000
_cell.angle_alpha   90.00
_cell.angle_beta   90.00
_cell.angle_gamma   90.00
#
_symmetry.space_group_name_H-M   'P 1'
#
loop_
_entity.id
_entity.type
_entity.pdbx_description
1 polymer ?
#
loop_
_entity_poly.entity_id
_entity_poly.type
_entity_poly.pdbx_seq_one_letter_code
_entity_poly.pdbx_strand_id
1 'polypeptide(L)'
;MRKGLVIVGHGSQLDHYREVIEKHRRRIEESGAFDEVRIAFAARKRKPSPDEAIREMKCDVVYVVPLFISYGLHVTEELPEMLGFPKGRGVKEGEFDGKRVVICEPIGEDVLVTYAILNSVFRIGRD
;
A
#
# COMPACT_ATOMS: atom_id res chain seq x y z
N MET A 1 -16.11 -13.96 -1.28
CA MET A 1 -15.31 -13.00 -2.08
C MET A 1 -13.96 -12.87 -1.41
N ARG A 2 -12.87 -13.27 -2.06
CA ARG A 2 -11.50 -13.17 -1.55
C ARG A 2 -10.98 -11.74 -1.69
N LYS A 3 -10.45 -11.20 -0.60
CA LYS A 3 -9.96 -9.83 -0.47
C LYS A 3 -8.44 -9.84 -0.34
N GLY A 4 -7.78 -9.11 -1.23
CA GLY A 4 -6.35 -8.86 -1.20
C GLY A 4 -6.00 -7.46 -0.71
N LEU A 5 -4.81 -7.32 -0.12
CA LEU A 5 -4.18 -6.04 0.18
C LEU A 5 -2.80 -5.94 -0.48
N VAL A 6 -2.53 -4.83 -1.17
CA VAL A 6 -1.21 -4.42 -1.63
C VAL A 6 -0.80 -3.14 -0.91
N ILE A 7 0.29 -3.21 -0.13
CA ILE A 7 0.91 -2.04 0.49
C ILE A 7 1.92 -1.45 -0.49
N VAL A 8 1.68 -0.22 -0.96
CA VAL A 8 2.54 0.43 -1.96
C VAL A 8 3.45 1.44 -1.28
N GLY A 9 4.75 1.18 -1.29
CA GLY A 9 5.78 2.14 -0.87
C GLY A 9 6.40 2.91 -2.04
N HIS A 10 7.23 3.89 -1.72
CA HIS A 10 8.00 4.64 -2.73
C HIS A 10 9.14 3.80 -3.34
N GLY A 11 9.79 2.94 -2.54
CA GLY A 11 10.92 2.12 -3.01
C GLY A 11 12.28 2.77 -2.80
N SER A 12 12.45 3.44 -1.65
CA SER A 12 13.74 3.93 -1.16
C SER A 12 14.86 2.89 -1.32
N GLN A 13 16.09 3.37 -1.55
CA GLN A 13 17.24 2.49 -1.66
C GLN A 13 17.79 1.94 -0.35
N LEU A 14 17.28 2.45 0.77
CA LEU A 14 17.66 1.99 2.09
C LEU A 14 16.97 0.66 2.41
N ASP A 15 17.75 -0.35 2.76
CA ASP A 15 17.26 -1.69 3.10
C ASP A 15 16.20 -1.66 4.20
N HIS A 16 16.39 -0.78 5.19
CA HIS A 16 15.46 -0.62 6.30
C HIS A 16 14.04 -0.24 5.88
N TYR A 17 13.88 0.53 4.79
CA TYR A 17 12.55 0.88 4.29
C TYR A 17 11.75 -0.35 3.85
N ARG A 18 12.43 -1.29 3.18
CA ARG A 18 11.82 -2.56 2.76
C ARG A 18 11.49 -3.43 3.96
N GLU A 19 12.37 -3.51 4.96
CA GLU A 19 12.13 -4.26 6.20
C GLU A 19 10.89 -3.77 6.94
N VAL A 20 10.72 -2.44 7.04
CA VAL A 20 9.54 -1.84 7.71
C VAL A 20 8.26 -2.21 6.97
N ILE A 21 8.22 -2.06 5.65
CA ILE A 21 7.04 -2.42 4.84
C ILE A 21 6.73 -3.93 4.99
N GLU A 22 7.75 -4.78 4.93
CA GLU A 22 7.58 -6.22 5.12
C GLU A 22 7.05 -6.56 6.52
N LYS A 23 7.47 -5.82 7.56
CA LYS A 23 6.93 -5.97 8.92
C LYS A 23 5.44 -5.64 8.98
N HIS A 24 4.99 -4.59 8.29
CA HIS A 24 3.57 -4.26 8.19
C HIS A 24 2.79 -5.34 7.42
N ARG A 25 3.34 -5.82 6.31
CA ARG A 25 2.76 -6.93 5.52
C ARG A 25 2.51 -8.16 6.41
N ARG A 26 3.53 -8.61 7.14
CA ARG A 26 3.45 -9.76 8.05
C ARG A 26 2.42 -9.58 9.16
N ARG A 27 2.44 -8.43 9.85
CA ARG A 27 1.46 -8.14 10.90
C ARG A 27 0.02 -8.22 10.41
N ILE A 28 -0.25 -7.72 9.21
CA ILE A 28 -1.60 -7.76 8.63
C ILE A 28 -1.94 -9.18 8.15
N GLU A 29 -0.99 -9.90 7.56
CA GLU A 29 -1.18 -11.30 7.17
C GLU A 29 -1.50 -12.19 8.38
N GLU A 30 -0.74 -12.07 9.46
CA GLU A 30 -0.94 -12.79 10.72
C GLU A 30 -2.29 -12.46 11.39
N SER A 31 -2.84 -11.27 11.14
CA SER A 31 -4.14 -10.87 11.68
C SER A 31 -5.34 -11.57 11.00
N GLY A 32 -5.15 -12.14 9.81
CA GLY A 32 -6.24 -12.77 9.03
C GLY A 32 -7.26 -11.79 8.46
N ALA A 33 -7.01 -10.47 8.48
CA ALA A 33 -7.94 -9.46 7.98
C ALA A 33 -8.18 -9.50 6.45
N PHE A 34 -7.18 -10.00 5.71
CA PHE A 34 -7.19 -10.19 4.25
C PHE A 34 -6.73 -11.60 3.91
N ASP A 35 -7.23 -12.14 2.79
CA ASP A 35 -6.87 -13.48 2.30
C ASP A 35 -5.44 -13.55 1.74
N GLU A 36 -4.92 -12.41 1.24
CA GLU A 36 -3.55 -12.29 0.72
C GLU A 36 -3.02 -10.86 0.94
N VAL A 37 -1.77 -10.74 1.41
CA VAL A 37 -1.11 -9.44 1.64
C VAL A 37 0.24 -9.38 0.91
N ARG A 38 0.38 -8.44 -0.01
CA ARG A 38 1.60 -8.19 -0.79
C ARG A 38 2.14 -6.79 -0.55
N ILE A 39 3.40 -6.60 -0.93
CA ILE A 39 4.06 -5.29 -0.96
C ILE A 39 4.40 -4.97 -2.40
N ALA A 40 4.39 -3.69 -2.77
CA ALA A 40 4.82 -3.23 -4.07
C ALA A 40 5.43 -1.83 -3.98
N PHE A 41 6.05 -1.37 -5.07
CA PHE A 41 6.74 -0.08 -5.08
C PHE A 41 6.33 0.78 -6.27
N ALA A 42 5.82 1.99 -5.98
CA ALA A 42 5.55 3.03 -6.98
C ALA A 42 6.85 3.76 -7.36
N ALA A 43 7.80 3.01 -7.93
CA ALA A 43 9.01 3.54 -8.54
C ALA A 43 9.48 2.63 -9.68
N ARG A 44 9.73 3.22 -10.86
CA ARG A 44 10.00 2.49 -12.11
C ARG A 44 11.14 1.47 -12.04
N LYS A 45 12.09 1.60 -11.11
CA LYS A 45 13.26 0.72 -10.97
C LYS A 45 13.17 -0.26 -9.80
N ARG A 46 12.01 -0.36 -9.13
CA ARG A 46 11.81 -1.21 -7.94
C ARG A 46 10.78 -2.29 -8.21
N LYS A 47 11.04 -3.48 -7.64
CA LYS A 47 10.23 -4.68 -7.81
C LYS A 47 9.86 -5.29 -6.46
N PRO A 48 8.68 -5.92 -6.36
CA PRO A 48 7.63 -5.99 -7.40
C PRO A 48 6.94 -4.63 -7.62
N SER A 49 6.46 -4.38 -8.84
CA SER A 49 5.61 -3.21 -9.14
C SER A 49 4.14 -3.52 -8.80
N PRO A 50 3.28 -2.50 -8.58
CA PRO A 50 1.89 -2.73 -8.17
C PRO A 50 1.10 -3.61 -9.13
N ASP A 51 1.34 -3.48 -10.43
CA ASP A 51 0.73 -4.29 -11.47
C ASP A 51 1.15 -5.76 -11.37
N GLU A 52 2.42 -6.06 -11.15
CA GLU A 52 2.92 -7.42 -10.94
C GLU A 52 2.32 -8.06 -9.69
N ALA A 53 2.34 -7.32 -8.57
CA ALA A 53 1.77 -7.79 -7.31
C ALA A 53 0.29 -8.16 -7.48
N ILE A 54 -0.50 -7.30 -8.15
CA ILE A 54 -1.92 -7.58 -8.39
C ILE A 54 -2.12 -8.78 -9.30
N ARG A 55 -1.31 -8.97 -10.35
CA ARG A 55 -1.42 -10.14 -11.25
C ARG A 55 -1.19 -11.46 -10.51
N GLU A 56 -0.19 -11.51 -9.63
CA GLU A 56 0.15 -12.71 -8.84
C GLU A 56 -0.92 -13.09 -7.81
N MET A 57 -1.68 -12.11 -7.32
CA MET A 57 -2.68 -12.34 -6.27
C MET A 57 -3.86 -13.15 -6.78
N LYS A 58 -4.34 -14.06 -5.94
CA LYS A 58 -5.56 -14.83 -6.21
C LYS A 58 -6.69 -14.24 -5.37
N CYS A 59 -7.21 -13.08 -5.77
CA CYS A 59 -8.26 -12.35 -5.05
C CYS A 59 -9.31 -11.81 -6.03
N ASP A 60 -10.56 -11.69 -5.56
CA ASP A 60 -11.68 -11.14 -6.34
C ASP A 60 -11.65 -9.60 -6.29
N VAL A 61 -11.26 -9.05 -5.14
CA VAL A 61 -11.01 -7.62 -4.94
C VAL A 61 -9.63 -7.40 -4.35
N VAL A 62 -8.92 -6.37 -4.81
CA VAL A 62 -7.61 -5.96 -4.27
C VAL A 62 -7.65 -4.51 -3.84
N TYR A 63 -7.36 -4.26 -2.58
CA TYR A 63 -7.17 -2.93 -2.01
C TYR A 63 -5.70 -2.54 -2.15
N VAL A 64 -5.44 -1.36 -2.68
CA VAL A 64 -4.10 -0.83 -2.90
C VAL A 64 -3.94 0.39 -1.99
N VAL A 65 -3.14 0.25 -0.93
CA VAL A 65 -2.94 1.29 0.09
C VAL A 65 -1.57 1.95 -0.10
N PRO A 66 -1.51 3.24 -0.47
CA PRO A 66 -0.26 3.97 -0.53
C PRO A 66 0.28 4.25 0.88
N LEU A 67 1.44 3.70 1.21
CA LEU A 67 2.18 4.01 2.44
C LEU A 67 2.96 5.33 2.28
N PHE A 68 2.22 6.43 2.17
CA PHE A 68 2.72 7.78 1.93
C PHE A 68 2.07 8.78 2.91
N ILE A 69 2.81 9.86 3.23
CA ILE A 69 2.34 10.92 4.13
C ILE A 69 1.48 11.97 3.39
N SER A 70 1.61 12.09 2.08
CA SER A 70 0.87 13.11 1.33
C SER A 70 0.55 12.65 -0.09
N TYR A 71 -0.34 13.40 -0.73
CA TYR A 71 -0.62 13.31 -2.16
C TYR A 71 0.50 13.92 -3.01
N GLY A 72 1.65 13.24 -3.04
CA GLY A 72 2.73 13.54 -3.99
C GLY A 72 2.56 12.83 -5.33
N LEU A 73 3.47 13.09 -6.28
CA LEU A 73 3.45 12.54 -7.65
C LEU A 73 3.34 11.02 -7.70
N HIS A 74 3.98 10.30 -6.77
CA HIS A 74 3.88 8.84 -6.69
C HIS A 74 2.44 8.36 -6.49
N VAL A 75 1.65 9.08 -5.69
CA VAL A 75 0.26 8.72 -5.37
C VAL A 75 -0.71 9.26 -6.41
N THR A 76 -0.50 10.50 -6.88
CA THR A 76 -1.45 11.17 -7.78
C THR A 76 -1.24 10.83 -9.25
N GLU A 77 -0.03 10.41 -9.65
CA GLU A 77 0.30 10.19 -11.05
C GLU A 77 0.84 8.78 -11.31
N GLU A 78 1.95 8.40 -10.67
CA GLU A 78 2.69 7.18 -11.04
C GLU A 78 1.93 5.90 -10.69
N LEU A 79 1.41 5.78 -9.47
CA LEU A 79 0.63 4.61 -9.05
C LEU A 79 -0.64 4.42 -9.90
N PRO A 80 -1.48 5.45 -10.11
CA PRO A 80 -2.62 5.32 -11.02
C PRO A 80 -2.19 4.96 -12.45
N GLU A 81 -1.13 5.57 -12.98
CA GLU A 81 -0.61 5.29 -14.33
C GLU A 81 -0.18 3.82 -14.48
N MET A 82 0.52 3.25 -13.49
CA MET A 82 0.93 1.84 -13.49
C MET A 82 -0.25 0.87 -13.56
N LEU A 83 -1.41 1.27 -13.05
CA LEU A 83 -2.62 0.45 -12.99
C LEU A 83 -3.66 0.82 -14.04
N GLY A 84 -3.43 1.87 -14.85
CA GLY A 84 -4.41 2.36 -15.83
C GLY A 84 -5.60 3.10 -15.19
N PHE A 85 -5.43 3.69 -14.01
CA PHE A 85 -6.47 4.44 -13.28
C PHE A 85 -6.35 5.96 -13.53
N PRO A 86 -7.43 6.74 -13.32
CA PRO A 86 -7.38 8.20 -13.41
C PRO A 86 -6.35 8.82 -12.46
N LYS A 87 -5.59 9.81 -12.92
CA LYS A 87 -4.68 10.60 -12.07
C LYS A 87 -5.47 11.50 -11.11
N GLY A 88 -4.86 11.88 -9.99
CA GLY A 88 -5.43 12.81 -9.00
C GLY A 88 -5.55 12.24 -7.59
N ARG A 89 -6.24 12.99 -6.71
CA ARG A 89 -6.48 12.62 -5.31
C ARG A 89 -7.72 11.74 -5.15
N GLY A 90 -7.99 11.29 -3.93
CA GLY A 90 -9.16 10.50 -3.58
C GLY A 90 -9.04 9.01 -3.93
N VAL A 91 -10.03 8.27 -3.43
CA VAL A 91 -10.23 6.84 -3.71
C VAL A 91 -10.58 6.64 -5.18
N LYS A 92 -10.05 5.56 -5.78
CA LYS A 92 -10.32 5.20 -7.16
C LYS A 92 -10.72 3.73 -7.23
N GLU A 93 -11.84 3.45 -7.86
CA GLU A 93 -12.36 2.10 -8.06
C GLU A 93 -12.44 1.76 -9.54
N GLY A 94 -12.10 0.52 -9.88
CA GLY A 94 -12.09 0.05 -11.25
C GLY A 94 -11.67 -1.40 -11.33
N GLU A 95 -11.27 -1.84 -12.52
CA GLU A 95 -10.76 -3.18 -12.75
C GLU A 95 -9.34 -3.15 -13.29
N PHE A 96 -8.56 -4.14 -12.90
CA PHE A 96 -7.24 -4.40 -13.44
C PHE A 96 -7.09 -5.90 -13.66
N ASP A 97 -6.82 -6.31 -14.91
CA ASP A 97 -6.64 -7.72 -15.30
C ASP A 97 -7.79 -8.63 -14.82
N GLY A 98 -9.03 -8.15 -14.96
CA GLY A 98 -10.25 -8.86 -14.56
C GLY A 98 -10.53 -8.91 -13.06
N LYS A 99 -9.75 -8.21 -12.22
CA LYS A 99 -9.95 -8.12 -10.77
C LYS A 99 -10.47 -6.74 -10.40
N ARG A 100 -11.40 -6.65 -9.45
CA ARG A 100 -11.81 -5.37 -8.89
C ARG A 100 -10.65 -4.78 -8.08
N VAL A 101 -10.26 -3.54 -8.35
CA VAL A 101 -9.18 -2.84 -7.65
C VAL A 101 -9.70 -1.55 -7.04
N VAL A 102 -9.31 -1.30 -5.80
CA VAL A 102 -9.60 -0.07 -5.06
C VAL A 102 -8.27 0.58 -4.66
N ILE A 103 -7.89 1.67 -5.31
CA ILE A 103 -6.77 2.52 -4.87
C ILE A 103 -7.29 3.41 -3.74
N CYS A 104 -6.85 3.13 -2.52
CA CYS A 104 -7.20 3.89 -1.32
C CYS A 104 -6.45 5.22 -1.24
N GLU A 105 -6.83 6.05 -0.28
CA GLU A 105 -6.09 7.26 0.07
C GLU A 105 -4.75 6.92 0.76
N PRO A 106 -3.72 7.78 0.64
CA PRO A 106 -2.49 7.61 1.41
C PRO A 106 -2.76 7.77 2.90
N ILE A 107 -2.01 7.07 3.73
CA ILE A 107 -2.27 7.00 5.18
C ILE A 107 -2.01 8.32 5.94
N GLY A 108 -1.38 9.31 5.31
CA GLY A 108 -0.78 10.45 6.01
C GLY A 108 -1.73 11.36 6.80
N GLU A 109 -3.00 11.45 6.40
CA GLU A 109 -4.02 12.24 7.10
C GLU A 109 -4.83 11.42 8.13
N ASP A 110 -4.55 10.12 8.25
CA ASP A 110 -5.22 9.26 9.23
C ASP A 110 -4.80 9.63 10.66
N VAL A 111 -5.75 9.65 11.58
CA VAL A 111 -5.51 9.95 13.01
C VAL A 111 -4.48 8.99 13.64
N LEU A 112 -4.36 7.77 13.13
CA LEU A 112 -3.35 6.80 13.56
C LEU A 112 -1.92 7.26 13.26
N VAL A 113 -1.71 8.08 12.23
CA VAL A 113 -0.41 8.73 12.00
C VAL A 113 -0.14 9.76 13.09
N THR A 114 -1.14 10.52 13.54
CA THR A 114 -1.02 11.42 14.70
C THR A 114 -0.63 10.63 15.96
N TYR A 115 -1.29 9.50 16.21
CA TYR A 115 -0.96 8.63 17.35
C TYR A 115 0.41 7.97 17.21
N ALA A 116 0.85 7.62 16.00
CA ALA A 116 2.19 7.10 15.76
C ALA A 116 3.27 8.14 16.11
N ILE A 117 3.04 9.42 15.80
CA ILE A 117 3.93 10.53 16.20
C ILE A 117 3.99 10.63 17.73
N LEU A 118 2.84 10.65 18.41
CA LEU A 118 2.79 10.67 19.88
C LEU A 118 3.51 9.45 20.49
N ASN A 119 3.29 8.27 19.93
CA ASN A 119 3.89 7.05 20.46
C ASN A 119 5.39 6.92 20.18
N SER A 120 5.94 7.72 19.26
CA SER A 120 7.39 7.88 19.13
C SER A 120 8.00 8.46 20.40
N VAL A 121 7.28 9.36 21.08
CA VAL A 121 7.66 9.96 22.37
C VAL A 121 7.28 9.05 23.54
N PHE A 122 6.01 8.62 23.61
CA PHE A 122 5.49 7.93 24.78
C PHE A 122 5.90 6.45 24.86
N ARG A 123 6.28 5.83 23.73
CA ARG A 123 6.79 4.45 23.65
C ARG A 123 5.89 3.39 24.32
N ILE A 124 4.59 3.63 24.34
CA ILE A 124 3.60 2.70 24.88
C ILE A 124 3.58 1.43 24.02
N GLY A 125 3.61 0.25 24.67
CA GLY A 125 3.54 -1.04 24.00
C GLY A 125 4.85 -1.52 23.37
N ARG A 126 5.99 -0.90 23.70
CA ARG A 126 7.29 -1.55 23.55
C ARG A 126 7.64 -2.20 24.88
N ASP A 127 7.89 -3.51 24.86
CA ASP A 127 8.69 -4.15 25.92
C ASP A 127 10.09 -3.50 25.97
#